data_AF-T1D4J3-F1
#
_entry.id   AF-T1D4J3-F1
#
_cell.length_a   1.000
_cell.length_b   1.000
_cell.length_c   1.000
_cell.angle_alpha   90.00
_cell.angle_beta   90.00
_cell.angle_gamma   90.00
#
_symmetry.space_group_name_H-M   'P 1'
#
loop_
_entity.id
_entity.type
_entity.pdbx_description
1 polymer ?
#
loop_
_entity_poly.entity_id
_entity_poly.type
_entity_poly.pdbx_seq_one_letter_code
_entity_poly.pdbx_strand_id
1 'polypeptide(L)'
;MEKRIALEKRGLPDDQITELILDNCRSTNVEGLTDSFTALEILSLINVGLVSLKNFPKLPALRKLELSDNRISNALSHLTGSPKLTHLNLSGNRIKDFDELNPLKELENLEVLDLFNNEVTTTQNYRDKIFELIPSLKYLDGFDREDAEAPSDEEDEANDSDDVEDDDDSSNSFDEDFDENGISLAEVYNDDLEEDGSDWNEEDGEDGEGEEDIDDFTDEDEDDGAAPEATTGENAGSDSEGEPEPEARGKKRKLEGNENDV
;
A
#
# COMPACT_ATOMS: atom_id res chain seq x y z
N MET A 1 6.06 -9.36 1.95
CA MET A 1 4.70 -8.82 1.87
C MET A 1 3.67 -9.91 1.58
N GLU A 2 3.88 -10.74 0.54
CA GLU A 2 3.01 -11.87 0.14
C GLU A 2 2.44 -12.74 1.28
N LYS A 3 3.28 -13.19 2.22
CA LYS A 3 2.82 -14.00 3.36
C LYS A 3 1.78 -13.27 4.23
N ARG A 4 1.93 -11.96 4.43
CA ARG A 4 0.97 -11.15 5.20
C ARG A 4 -0.32 -10.99 4.42
N ILE A 5 -0.23 -10.73 3.12
CA ILE A 5 -1.40 -10.69 2.23
C ILE A 5 -2.19 -12.00 2.35
N ALA A 6 -1.52 -13.15 2.23
CA ALA A 6 -2.18 -14.46 2.37
C ALA A 6 -2.89 -14.65 3.72
N LEU A 7 -2.35 -14.09 4.80
CA LEU A 7 -2.99 -14.12 6.13
C LEU A 7 -4.21 -13.19 6.20
N GLU A 8 -4.09 -11.97 5.69
CA GLU A 8 -5.20 -10.99 5.68
C GLU A 8 -6.36 -11.41 4.79
N LYS A 9 -6.07 -12.12 3.68
CA LYS A 9 -7.10 -12.69 2.80
C LYS A 9 -8.04 -13.64 3.55
N ARG A 10 -7.60 -14.31 4.63
CA ARG A 10 -8.39 -15.29 5.40
C ARG A 10 -9.12 -16.35 4.54
N GLY A 11 -8.60 -16.65 3.35
CA GLY A 11 -9.21 -17.58 2.38
C GLY A 11 -10.28 -16.95 1.48
N LEU A 12 -10.58 -15.66 1.61
CA LEU A 12 -11.40 -14.90 0.67
C LEU A 12 -10.66 -14.72 -0.67
N PRO A 13 -11.41 -14.66 -1.79
CA PRO A 13 -10.84 -14.32 -3.08
C PRO A 13 -10.46 -12.84 -3.14
N ASP A 14 -9.49 -12.49 -3.99
CA ASP A 14 -8.92 -11.13 -4.07
C ASP A 14 -9.96 -10.06 -4.40
N ASP A 15 -10.99 -10.42 -5.17
CA ASP A 15 -12.04 -9.55 -5.68
C ASP A 15 -13.10 -9.18 -4.62
N GLN A 16 -13.07 -9.79 -3.44
CA GLN A 16 -14.00 -9.51 -2.33
C GLN A 16 -13.36 -8.78 -1.15
N ILE A 17 -12.06 -8.51 -1.22
CA ILE A 17 -11.33 -7.88 -0.14
C ILE A 17 -11.43 -6.37 -0.27
N THR A 18 -12.09 -5.75 0.71
CA THR A 18 -12.31 -4.30 0.79
C THR A 18 -11.26 -3.58 1.60
N GLU A 19 -10.65 -4.25 2.59
CA GLU A 19 -9.65 -3.69 3.48
C GLU A 19 -8.44 -4.61 3.58
N LEU A 20 -7.24 -4.02 3.50
CA LEU A 20 -5.99 -4.76 3.63
C LEU A 20 -4.98 -3.98 4.47
N ILE A 21 -4.61 -4.55 5.62
CA ILE A 21 -3.65 -3.96 6.55
C ILE A 21 -2.33 -4.72 6.48
N LEU A 22 -1.30 -4.11 5.91
CA LEU A 22 0.01 -4.69 5.66
C LEU A 22 1.13 -3.98 6.44
N ASP A 23 0.77 -3.33 7.54
CA ASP A 23 1.69 -2.54 8.36
C ASP A 23 2.85 -3.37 8.91
N ASN A 24 3.97 -2.70 9.13
CA ASN A 24 5.19 -3.28 9.70
C ASN A 24 5.76 -4.48 8.91
N CYS A 25 5.29 -4.70 7.68
CA CYS A 25 5.88 -5.68 6.78
C CYS A 25 7.18 -5.13 6.22
N ARG A 26 8.33 -5.74 6.51
CA ARG A 26 9.58 -5.27 5.90
C ARG A 26 9.61 -5.59 4.40
N SER A 27 9.41 -4.59 3.56
CA SER A 27 9.46 -4.70 2.09
C SER A 27 9.98 -3.40 1.49
N THR A 28 10.90 -3.50 0.53
CA THR A 28 11.42 -2.30 -0.18
C THR A 28 10.52 -1.87 -1.34
N ASN A 29 9.76 -2.83 -1.90
CA ASN A 29 8.79 -2.63 -2.98
C ASN A 29 7.45 -3.29 -2.63
N VAL A 30 6.43 -2.93 -3.40
CA VAL A 30 5.11 -3.57 -3.35
C VAL A 30 5.21 -4.92 -4.08
N GLU A 31 4.96 -6.01 -3.34
CA GLU A 31 5.06 -7.39 -3.82
C GLU A 31 3.86 -8.21 -3.35
N GLY A 32 3.26 -8.99 -4.26
CA GLY A 32 2.08 -9.81 -3.97
C GLY A 32 0.73 -9.09 -4.08
N LEU A 33 0.75 -7.77 -4.24
CA LEU A 33 -0.43 -6.97 -4.59
C LEU A 33 -0.57 -6.96 -6.12
N THR A 34 -1.74 -7.40 -6.61
CA THR A 34 -2.04 -7.57 -8.04
C THR A 34 -3.30 -6.79 -8.44
N ASP A 35 -3.54 -6.62 -9.73
CA ASP A 35 -4.76 -5.96 -10.24
C ASP A 35 -6.06 -6.75 -9.97
N SER A 36 -5.97 -7.92 -9.31
CA SER A 36 -7.12 -8.75 -8.90
C SER A 36 -7.90 -8.18 -7.71
N PHE A 37 -7.30 -7.28 -6.93
CA PHE A 37 -7.92 -6.63 -5.77
C PHE A 37 -8.86 -5.50 -6.20
N THR A 38 -9.89 -5.82 -7.00
CA THR A 38 -10.76 -4.84 -7.64
C THR A 38 -11.72 -4.13 -6.68
N ALA A 39 -12.07 -4.79 -5.56
CA ALA A 39 -12.96 -4.26 -4.53
C ALA A 39 -12.21 -3.60 -3.35
N LEU A 40 -10.89 -3.49 -3.42
CA LEU A 40 -10.10 -2.94 -2.31
C LEU A 40 -10.33 -1.43 -2.20
N GLU A 41 -10.87 -1.01 -1.06
CA GLU A 41 -11.21 0.38 -0.73
C GLU A 41 -10.18 1.00 0.23
N ILE A 42 -9.64 0.21 1.15
CA ILE A 42 -8.70 0.67 2.19
C ILE A 42 -7.43 -0.17 2.12
N LEU A 43 -6.29 0.49 1.95
CA LEU A 43 -4.97 -0.14 1.97
C LEU A 43 -4.04 0.57 2.94
N SER A 44 -3.54 -0.18 3.92
CA SER A 44 -2.54 0.32 4.88
C SER A 44 -1.20 -0.36 4.71
N LEU A 45 -0.16 0.46 4.56
CA LEU A 45 1.22 0.07 4.29
C LEU A 45 2.19 0.87 5.19
N ILE A 46 1.83 1.03 6.47
CA ILE A 46 2.56 1.87 7.43
C ILE A 46 3.86 1.19 7.86
N ASN A 47 4.96 1.94 7.89
CA ASN A 47 6.27 1.46 8.38
C ASN A 47 6.74 0.14 7.72
N VAL A 48 6.49 0.00 6.42
CA VAL A 48 6.89 -1.17 5.62
C VAL A 48 8.35 -1.04 5.15
N GLY A 49 8.85 0.19 5.04
CA GLY A 49 10.18 0.51 4.52
C GLY A 49 10.21 0.63 3.00
N LEU A 50 9.07 0.95 2.38
CA LEU A 50 8.94 1.14 0.94
C LEU A 50 9.82 2.31 0.48
N VAL A 51 10.61 2.06 -0.56
CA VAL A 51 11.40 3.10 -1.24
C VAL A 51 10.74 3.49 -2.57
N SER A 52 9.99 2.56 -3.16
CA SER A 52 9.32 2.73 -4.44
C SER A 52 7.94 2.09 -4.41
N LEU A 53 7.03 2.66 -5.19
CA LEU A 53 5.71 2.12 -5.53
C LEU A 53 5.74 1.41 -6.89
N LYS A 54 6.90 0.94 -7.33
CA LYS A 54 7.03 0.17 -8.57
C LYS A 54 6.13 -1.06 -8.47
N ASN A 55 5.34 -1.30 -9.53
CA ASN A 55 4.32 -2.35 -9.60
C ASN A 55 3.13 -2.16 -8.64
N PHE A 56 2.87 -0.94 -8.18
CA PHE A 56 1.60 -0.67 -7.50
C PHE A 56 0.44 -1.03 -8.44
N PRO A 57 -0.50 -1.89 -8.00
CA PRO A 57 -1.58 -2.36 -8.85
C PRO A 57 -2.58 -1.24 -9.16
N LYS A 58 -3.37 -1.44 -10.21
CA LYS A 58 -4.52 -0.57 -10.50
C LYS A 58 -5.68 -0.98 -9.59
N LEU A 59 -6.02 -0.11 -8.65
CA LEU A 59 -7.06 -0.36 -7.66
C LEU A 59 -8.23 0.61 -7.90
N PRO A 60 -9.23 0.22 -8.72
CA PRO A 60 -10.29 1.13 -9.15
C PRO A 60 -11.24 1.55 -8.02
N ALA A 61 -11.35 0.74 -6.96
CA ALA A 61 -12.19 1.01 -5.80
C ALA A 61 -11.45 1.69 -4.64
N LEU A 62 -10.12 1.89 -4.73
CA LEU A 62 -9.34 2.37 -3.58
C LEU A 62 -9.71 3.82 -3.24
N ARG A 63 -10.15 4.03 -1.99
CA ARG A 63 -10.56 5.31 -1.41
C ARG A 63 -9.54 5.84 -0.40
N LYS A 64 -8.95 4.96 0.42
CA LYS A 64 -7.98 5.33 1.46
C LYS A 64 -6.67 4.57 1.32
N LEU A 65 -5.56 5.31 1.31
CA LEU A 65 -4.20 4.76 1.21
C LEU A 65 -3.29 5.35 2.28
N GLU A 66 -2.85 4.50 3.21
CA GLU A 66 -1.89 4.85 4.26
C GLU A 66 -0.49 4.38 3.87
N LEU A 67 0.42 5.32 3.64
CA LEU A 67 1.83 5.07 3.28
C LEU A 67 2.79 5.73 4.28
N SER A 68 2.34 6.01 5.50
CA SER A 68 3.13 6.71 6.51
C SER A 68 4.37 5.93 6.96
N ASP A 69 5.40 6.66 7.41
CA ASP A 69 6.67 6.13 7.91
C ASP A 69 7.41 5.21 6.92
N ASN A 70 7.34 5.53 5.63
CA ASN A 70 8.12 4.85 4.58
C ASN A 70 9.32 5.72 4.13
N ARG A 71 9.91 5.38 2.98
CA ARG A 71 11.05 6.10 2.39
C ARG A 71 10.78 6.45 0.93
N ILE A 72 9.51 6.70 0.61
CA ILE A 72 9.04 6.92 -0.75
C ILE A 72 9.56 8.27 -1.25
N SER A 73 10.07 8.26 -2.48
CA SER A 73 10.47 9.46 -3.25
C SER A 73 10.24 9.17 -4.73
N ASN A 74 9.77 10.15 -5.50
CA ASN A 74 9.58 10.06 -6.96
C ASN A 74 8.74 8.85 -7.43
N ALA A 75 7.80 8.36 -6.62
CA ALA A 75 7.04 7.14 -6.93
C ALA A 75 5.51 7.34 -7.06
N LEU A 76 5.02 8.58 -6.92
CA LEU A 76 3.59 8.87 -6.90
C LEU A 76 2.91 8.71 -8.26
N SER A 77 3.68 8.62 -9.35
CA SER A 77 3.17 8.33 -10.69
C SER A 77 2.49 6.97 -10.81
N HIS A 78 2.76 6.05 -9.89
CA HIS A 78 2.11 4.74 -9.86
C HIS A 78 0.72 4.76 -9.19
N LEU A 79 0.33 5.86 -8.54
CA LEU A 79 -0.97 5.99 -7.86
C LEU A 79 -2.10 6.42 -8.81
N THR A 80 -1.78 6.87 -10.03
CA THR A 80 -2.76 7.34 -11.03
C THR A 80 -3.74 6.26 -11.49
N GLY A 81 -3.44 4.98 -11.21
CA GLY A 81 -4.35 3.85 -11.42
C GLY A 81 -5.50 3.74 -10.43
N SER A 82 -5.59 4.63 -9.43
CA SER A 82 -6.61 4.62 -8.37
C SER A 82 -7.47 5.90 -8.43
N PRO A 83 -8.41 6.00 -9.38
CA PRO A 83 -9.14 7.25 -9.65
C PRO A 83 -10.11 7.66 -8.53
N LYS A 84 -10.54 6.73 -7.69
CA LYS A 84 -11.45 6.98 -6.56
C LYS A 84 -10.73 7.36 -5.26
N LEU A 85 -9.41 7.56 -5.28
CA LEU A 85 -8.63 7.84 -4.08
C LEU A 85 -9.02 9.21 -3.51
N THR A 86 -9.54 9.21 -2.29
CA THR A 86 -9.99 10.41 -1.56
C THR A 86 -9.04 10.77 -0.42
N HIS A 87 -8.43 9.77 0.22
CA HIS A 87 -7.54 9.94 1.37
C HIS A 87 -6.17 9.33 1.08
N LEU A 88 -5.12 10.15 1.20
CA LEU A 88 -3.73 9.73 1.00
C LEU A 88 -2.84 10.24 2.13
N ASN A 89 -2.27 9.33 2.90
CA ASN A 89 -1.28 9.65 3.92
C ASN A 89 0.13 9.30 3.45
N LEU A 90 0.97 10.31 3.29
CA LEU A 90 2.37 10.20 2.92
C LEU A 90 3.28 10.76 4.02
N SER A 91 2.79 10.92 5.24
CA SER A 91 3.58 11.43 6.35
C SER A 91 4.84 10.59 6.62
N GLY A 92 5.92 11.24 7.05
CA GLY A 92 7.18 10.55 7.37
C GLY A 92 7.90 9.91 6.18
N ASN A 93 7.67 10.38 4.96
CA ASN A 93 8.36 9.94 3.75
C ASN A 93 9.53 10.89 3.37
N ARG A 94 10.07 10.75 2.14
CA ARG A 94 11.23 11.51 1.64
C ARG A 94 10.89 12.37 0.43
N ILE A 95 9.70 12.95 0.41
CA ILE A 95 9.25 13.81 -0.68
C ILE A 95 9.93 15.17 -0.54
N LYS A 96 10.72 15.55 -1.55
CA LYS A 96 11.60 16.73 -1.49
C LYS A 96 10.99 17.98 -2.11
N ASP A 97 10.43 17.81 -3.30
CA ASP A 97 10.03 18.92 -4.15
C ASP A 97 8.58 18.75 -4.63
N PHE A 98 7.95 19.87 -5.00
CA PHE A 98 6.60 19.88 -5.58
C PHE A 98 6.53 19.09 -6.90
N ASP A 99 7.66 18.95 -7.60
CA ASP A 99 7.70 18.20 -8.85
C ASP A 99 7.38 16.71 -8.65
N GLU A 100 7.74 16.14 -7.49
CA GLU A 100 7.41 14.75 -7.15
C GLU A 100 5.92 14.55 -6.91
N LEU A 101 5.21 15.62 -6.54
CA LEU A 101 3.77 15.64 -6.25
C LEU A 101 2.93 15.92 -7.50
N ASN A 102 3.53 16.31 -8.63
CA ASN A 102 2.81 16.55 -9.89
C ASN A 102 1.87 15.41 -10.32
N PRO A 103 2.20 14.11 -10.13
CA PRO A 103 1.27 13.04 -10.49
C PRO A 103 -0.04 13.04 -9.70
N LEU A 104 -0.06 13.61 -8.49
CA LEU A 104 -1.28 13.69 -7.67
C LEU A 104 -2.33 14.63 -8.28
N LYS A 105 -1.96 15.49 -9.24
CA LYS A 105 -2.90 16.34 -9.99
C LYS A 105 -3.93 15.54 -10.78
N GLU A 106 -3.58 14.32 -11.18
CA GLU A 106 -4.48 13.44 -11.94
C GLU A 106 -5.54 12.79 -11.05
N LEU A 107 -5.40 12.88 -9.73
CA LEU A 107 -6.35 12.34 -8.76
C LEU A 107 -7.44 13.38 -8.48
N GLU A 108 -8.42 13.45 -9.38
CA GLU A 108 -9.52 14.44 -9.33
C GLU A 108 -10.39 14.32 -8.06
N ASN A 109 -10.41 13.16 -7.41
CA ASN A 109 -11.20 12.92 -6.20
C ASN A 109 -10.38 13.03 -4.90
N LEU A 110 -9.10 13.40 -4.95
CA LEU A 110 -8.26 13.47 -3.75
C LEU A 110 -8.68 14.65 -2.86
N GLU A 111 -9.23 14.36 -1.69
CA GLU A 111 -9.76 15.36 -0.77
C GLU A 111 -8.86 15.61 0.44
N VAL A 112 -8.19 14.56 0.93
CA VAL A 112 -7.34 14.59 2.12
C VAL A 112 -5.94 14.11 1.77
N LEU A 113 -4.94 14.94 2.10
CA LEU A 113 -3.53 14.64 1.89
C LEU A 113 -2.73 15.00 3.15
N ASP A 114 -1.98 14.04 3.65
CA ASP A 114 -1.00 14.26 4.73
C ASP A 114 0.42 14.11 4.17
N LEU A 115 1.23 15.15 4.30
CA LEU A 115 2.63 15.19 3.92
C LEU A 115 3.52 15.57 5.12
N PHE A 116 3.00 15.51 6.34
CA PHE A 116 3.74 15.87 7.54
C PHE A 116 5.07 15.11 7.61
N ASN A 117 6.11 15.75 8.16
CA ASN A 117 7.44 15.15 8.29
C ASN A 117 8.08 14.71 6.93
N ASN A 118 7.75 15.39 5.82
CA ASN A 118 8.50 15.31 4.56
C ASN A 118 9.39 16.55 4.34
N GLU A 119 10.43 16.43 3.52
CA GLU A 119 11.35 17.54 3.19
C GLU A 119 10.60 18.74 2.53
N VAL A 120 9.59 18.46 1.70
CA VAL A 120 8.77 19.48 1.00
C VAL A 120 8.05 20.46 1.94
N THR A 121 7.71 20.02 3.16
CA THR A 121 7.00 20.85 4.16
C THR A 121 7.82 22.05 4.64
N THR A 122 9.16 21.98 4.50
CA THR A 122 10.07 23.08 4.88
C THR A 122 10.11 24.21 3.85
N THR A 123 9.47 24.01 2.70
CA THR A 123 9.51 24.97 1.60
C THR A 123 8.58 26.15 1.85
N GLN A 124 8.98 27.34 1.41
CA GLN A 124 8.14 28.54 1.51
C GLN A 124 6.84 28.39 0.69
N ASN A 125 5.74 28.86 1.28
CA ASN A 125 4.39 28.78 0.71
C ASN A 125 3.98 27.34 0.37
N TYR A 126 4.42 26.38 1.19
CA TYR A 126 4.11 24.97 1.00
C TYR A 126 2.60 24.72 0.86
N ARG A 127 1.78 25.13 1.85
CA ARG A 127 0.32 24.89 1.82
C ARG A 127 -0.33 25.51 0.58
N ASP A 128 -0.09 26.81 0.32
CA ASP A 128 -0.65 27.52 -0.83
C ASP A 128 -0.33 26.81 -2.15
N LYS A 129 0.93 26.40 -2.33
CA LYS A 129 1.37 25.69 -3.54
C LYS A 129 0.71 24.33 -3.68
N ILE A 130 0.51 23.58 -2.59
CA ILE A 130 -0.17 22.28 -2.66
C ILE A 130 -1.64 22.46 -3.06
N PHE A 131 -2.34 23.42 -2.47
CA PHE A 131 -3.72 23.73 -2.84
C PHE A 131 -3.88 24.26 -4.27
N GLU A 132 -2.86 24.94 -4.80
CA GLU A 132 -2.80 25.33 -6.22
C GLU A 132 -2.46 24.12 -7.12
N LEU A 133 -1.61 23.22 -6.65
CA LEU A 133 -1.20 22.02 -7.36
C LEU A 133 -2.38 21.07 -7.53
N ILE A 134 -3.09 20.79 -6.44
CA ILE A 134 -4.17 19.80 -6.33
C ILE A 134 -5.46 20.55 -5.97
N PRO A 135 -6.23 21.00 -6.97
CA PRO A 135 -7.41 21.85 -6.71
C PRO A 135 -8.58 21.11 -6.06
N SER A 136 -8.62 19.77 -6.16
CA SER A 136 -9.60 18.91 -5.49
C SER A 136 -9.40 18.80 -3.97
N LEU A 137 -8.21 19.17 -3.48
CA LEU A 137 -7.84 18.99 -2.09
C LEU A 137 -8.63 19.91 -1.15
N LYS A 138 -9.29 19.32 -0.17
CA LYS A 138 -10.02 20.00 0.91
C LYS A 138 -9.14 20.19 2.13
N TYR A 139 -8.44 19.14 2.55
CA TYR A 139 -7.62 19.12 3.76
C TYR A 139 -6.18 18.71 3.48
N LEU A 140 -5.25 19.47 4.04
CA LEU A 140 -3.80 19.27 4.00
C LEU A 140 -3.24 19.22 5.41
N ASP A 141 -2.54 18.13 5.75
CA ASP A 141 -1.97 17.88 7.08
C ASP A 141 -3.01 18.06 8.22
N GLY A 142 -4.26 17.67 7.97
CA GLY A 142 -5.36 17.78 8.92
C GLY A 142 -6.04 19.16 9.00
N PHE A 143 -5.69 20.11 8.13
CA PHE A 143 -6.31 21.45 8.11
C PHE A 143 -6.74 21.86 6.70
N ASP A 144 -7.80 22.65 6.57
CA ASP A 144 -8.22 23.20 5.29
C ASP A 144 -7.41 24.45 4.86
N ARG A 145 -7.93 25.22 3.90
CA ARG A 145 -7.32 26.48 3.44
C ARG A 145 -7.48 27.64 4.43
N GLU A 146 -8.46 27.55 5.33
CA GLU A 146 -8.78 28.57 6.34
C GLU A 146 -8.21 28.20 7.73
N ASP A 147 -7.32 27.20 7.79
CA ASP A 147 -6.74 26.61 9.01
C ASP A 147 -7.78 26.01 9.97
N ALA A 148 -8.94 25.57 9.44
CA ALA A 148 -9.90 24.76 10.19
C ALA A 148 -9.46 23.29 10.19
N GLU A 149 -9.52 22.65 11.36
CA GLU A 149 -9.21 21.24 11.53
C GLU A 149 -10.21 20.36 10.79
N ALA A 150 -9.72 19.32 10.12
CA ALA A 150 -10.56 18.33 9.45
C ALA A 150 -11.45 17.62 10.47
N PRO A 151 -12.70 17.27 10.10
CA PRO A 151 -13.51 16.39 10.93
C PRO A 151 -12.76 15.07 11.17
N SER A 152 -12.87 14.53 12.38
CA SER A 152 -12.27 13.24 12.69
C SER A 152 -12.94 12.13 11.86
N ASP A 153 -12.14 11.26 11.24
CA ASP A 153 -12.53 10.11 10.41
C ASP A 153 -13.66 9.20 10.97
N GLU A 154 -14.03 9.32 12.25
CA GLU A 154 -15.11 8.55 12.87
C GLU A 154 -16.53 9.01 12.46
N GLU A 155 -16.69 10.18 11.81
CA GLU A 155 -18.01 10.75 11.51
C GLU A 155 -18.47 10.59 10.04
N ASP A 156 -17.62 10.10 9.12
CA ASP A 156 -17.88 10.11 7.67
C ASP A 156 -18.35 8.77 7.06
N GLU A 157 -18.50 7.70 7.84
CA GLU A 157 -19.00 6.38 7.38
C GLU A 157 -20.51 6.36 7.00
N ALA A 158 -21.20 7.51 7.03
CA ALA A 158 -22.65 7.58 6.89
C ALA A 158 -23.18 8.15 5.56
N ASN A 159 -22.32 8.55 4.60
CA ASN A 159 -22.81 9.33 3.46
C ASN A 159 -22.39 8.87 2.04
N ASP A 160 -22.01 7.60 1.87
CA ASP A 160 -21.96 6.98 0.53
C ASP A 160 -23.23 6.17 0.25
N SER A 161 -24.39 6.75 0.57
CA SER A 161 -25.64 6.33 -0.05
C SER A 161 -25.67 7.01 -1.41
N ASP A 162 -25.02 6.39 -2.40
CA ASP A 162 -25.22 6.74 -3.80
C ASP A 162 -26.73 6.79 -4.08
N ASP A 163 -27.17 8.02 -4.25
CA ASP A 163 -28.53 8.49 -4.52
C ASP A 163 -28.93 7.99 -5.92
N VAL A 164 -29.36 6.74 -6.00
CA VAL A 164 -30.25 6.29 -7.08
C VAL A 164 -31.66 6.73 -6.68
N GLU A 165 -32.04 7.93 -7.14
CA GLU A 165 -33.44 8.34 -7.24
C GLU A 165 -34.19 7.34 -8.16
N ASP A 166 -34.66 6.23 -7.58
CA ASP A 166 -35.67 5.37 -8.20
C ASP A 166 -37.02 6.08 -8.05
N ASP A 167 -37.34 6.90 -9.04
CA ASP A 167 -38.71 7.31 -9.36
C ASP A 167 -39.54 6.06 -9.73
N ASP A 168 -40.11 5.37 -8.75
CA ASP A 168 -41.23 4.44 -8.94
C ASP A 168 -42.46 4.90 -8.13
N ASP A 169 -43.18 5.86 -8.69
CA ASP A 169 -44.58 6.12 -8.32
C ASP A 169 -45.46 4.97 -8.84
N SER A 170 -45.61 3.94 -8.02
CA SER A 170 -46.73 3.03 -8.12
C SER A 170 -47.38 2.83 -6.75
N SER A 171 -48.12 3.86 -6.33
CA SER A 171 -49.08 3.75 -5.22
C SER A 171 -50.27 2.87 -5.62
N ASN A 172 -50.10 1.56 -5.53
CA ASN A 172 -51.22 0.63 -5.36
C ASN A 172 -51.76 0.76 -3.94
N SER A 173 -52.94 1.36 -3.82
CA SER A 173 -53.81 1.28 -2.65
C SER A 173 -54.13 -0.18 -2.35
N PHE A 174 -53.51 -0.75 -1.32
CA PHE A 174 -53.89 -2.05 -0.78
C PHE A 174 -54.24 -1.87 0.70
N ASP A 175 -55.53 -1.65 0.94
CA ASP A 175 -56.18 -1.83 2.24
C ASP A 175 -56.13 -3.33 2.58
N GLU A 176 -55.41 -3.70 3.63
CA GLU A 176 -55.65 -4.96 4.34
C GLU A 176 -56.29 -4.66 5.69
N ASP A 177 -57.60 -4.90 5.73
CA ASP A 177 -58.36 -5.12 6.94
C ASP A 177 -57.75 -6.31 7.72
N PHE A 178 -56.99 -6.01 8.78
CA PHE A 178 -56.45 -7.05 9.66
C PHE A 178 -57.54 -7.48 10.65
N ASP A 179 -58.16 -8.64 10.36
CA ASP A 179 -59.09 -9.31 11.26
C ASP A 179 -58.40 -9.72 12.58
N GLU A 180 -59.04 -9.34 13.67
CA GLU A 180 -58.76 -9.68 15.04
C GLU A 180 -58.87 -11.20 15.25
N ASN A 181 -57.74 -11.91 15.24
CA ASN A 181 -57.61 -13.25 15.83
C ASN A 181 -56.16 -13.47 16.26
N GLY A 182 -55.93 -13.30 17.57
CA GLY A 182 -54.62 -13.18 18.18
C GLY A 182 -53.81 -14.46 18.29
N ILE A 183 -52.50 -14.24 18.46
CA ILE A 183 -51.58 -15.12 19.17
C ILE A 183 -50.63 -14.19 19.94
N SER A 184 -50.64 -14.28 21.27
CA SER A 184 -49.76 -13.52 22.15
C SER A 184 -48.37 -14.15 22.15
N LEU A 185 -47.30 -13.34 22.14
CA LEU A 185 -45.90 -13.77 22.23
C LEU A 185 -45.58 -14.60 23.51
N ALA A 186 -46.53 -14.69 24.44
CA ALA A 186 -46.47 -15.56 25.61
C ALA A 186 -46.74 -17.05 25.31
N GLU A 187 -47.28 -17.42 24.15
CA GLU A 187 -47.53 -18.83 23.78
C GLU A 187 -46.35 -19.54 23.10
N VAL A 188 -45.29 -18.80 22.72
CA VAL A 188 -44.06 -19.40 22.15
C VAL A 188 -43.10 -19.88 23.26
N TYR A 189 -43.29 -19.41 24.49
CA TYR A 189 -42.43 -19.73 25.64
C TYR A 189 -43.17 -20.50 26.73
N ASN A 190 -43.85 -21.59 26.35
CA ASN A 190 -44.24 -22.60 27.34
C ASN A 190 -43.34 -23.83 27.19
N ASP A 191 -42.57 -24.02 28.26
CA ASP A 191 -41.91 -25.23 28.76
C ASP A 191 -42.33 -26.54 28.08
N ASP A 192 -41.39 -27.13 27.33
CA ASP A 192 -41.23 -28.59 27.17
C ASP A 192 -39.82 -28.86 26.62
N LEU A 193 -38.80 -28.52 27.42
CA LEU A 193 -37.45 -29.06 27.21
C LEU A 193 -37.36 -30.40 27.96
N GLU A 194 -37.81 -31.45 27.28
CA GLU A 194 -37.49 -32.82 27.68
C GLU A 194 -35.98 -33.07 27.57
N GLU A 195 -35.50 -33.70 28.63
CA GLU A 195 -34.17 -34.14 28.99
C GLU A 195 -33.59 -35.12 27.94
N ASP A 196 -32.56 -34.73 27.19
CA ASP A 196 -31.64 -35.69 26.54
C ASP A 196 -30.27 -35.61 27.23
N GLY A 197 -30.14 -36.45 28.26
CA GLY A 197 -28.86 -36.89 28.79
C GLY A 197 -28.39 -38.12 28.02
N SER A 198 -27.38 -37.93 27.16
CA SER A 198 -26.54 -39.00 26.64
C SER A 198 -25.08 -38.48 26.63
N ASP A 199 -24.30 -38.85 27.65
CA ASP A 199 -23.44 -40.04 27.69
C ASP A 199 -22.02 -39.69 27.22
N TRP A 200 -21.28 -39.01 28.09
CA TRP A 200 -19.84 -38.82 27.97
C TRP A 200 -19.15 -40.08 28.48
N ASN A 201 -18.89 -41.02 27.59
CA ASN A 201 -18.12 -42.21 27.91
C ASN A 201 -16.63 -41.96 27.69
N GLU A 202 -15.86 -42.32 28.71
CA GLU A 202 -14.39 -42.37 28.77
C GLU A 202 -13.82 -43.29 27.68
N GLU A 203 -12.74 -42.87 27.03
CA GLU A 203 -11.79 -43.82 26.47
C GLU A 203 -10.37 -43.40 26.83
N ASP A 204 -9.81 -44.17 27.76
CA ASP A 204 -8.41 -44.19 28.16
C ASP A 204 -7.52 -44.61 26.98
N GLY A 205 -6.36 -43.96 26.87
CA GLY A 205 -5.25 -44.37 26.01
C GLY A 205 -3.94 -43.92 26.62
N GLU A 206 -3.39 -44.74 27.53
CA GLU A 206 -2.01 -44.69 28.02
C GLU A 206 -1.00 -44.97 26.91
N ASP A 207 0.15 -44.29 26.99
CA ASP A 207 1.51 -44.61 26.48
C ASP A 207 2.12 -43.50 25.60
N GLY A 208 3.41 -43.14 25.70
CA GLY A 208 4.52 -43.62 26.49
C GLY A 208 5.67 -42.61 26.42
N GLU A 209 6.62 -42.82 27.33
CA GLU A 209 7.83 -42.02 27.58
C GLU A 209 8.78 -41.94 26.37
N GLY A 210 9.53 -40.84 26.27
CA GLY A 210 10.57 -40.67 25.24
C GLY A 210 11.26 -39.31 25.31
N GLU A 211 12.08 -39.13 26.34
CA GLU A 211 13.18 -38.17 26.42
C GLU A 211 14.15 -38.39 25.25
N GLU A 212 14.54 -37.38 24.46
CA GLU A 212 15.87 -37.29 23.83
C GLU A 212 16.25 -35.81 23.57
N ASP A 213 17.03 -35.28 24.51
CA ASP A 213 18.30 -34.56 24.34
C ASP A 213 18.45 -33.41 23.32
N ILE A 214 18.73 -32.26 23.93
CA ILE A 214 19.45 -31.07 23.45
C ILE A 214 20.96 -31.39 23.36
N ASP A 215 21.70 -30.60 22.54
CA ASP A 215 23.16 -30.56 22.29
C ASP A 215 23.54 -31.20 20.93
N ASP A 216 24.45 -30.72 20.09
CA ASP A 216 25.53 -29.75 20.22
C ASP A 216 25.93 -29.25 18.81
N PHE A 217 26.58 -28.10 18.84
CA PHE A 217 27.34 -27.37 17.84
C PHE A 217 28.57 -28.16 17.37
N THR A 218 28.90 -28.17 16.07
CA THR A 218 30.29 -28.10 15.57
C THR A 218 30.37 -27.76 14.08
N ASP A 219 31.15 -26.71 13.80
CA ASP A 219 31.81 -26.37 12.53
C ASP A 219 32.59 -27.56 11.95
N GLU A 220 32.53 -27.76 10.63
CA GLU A 220 33.66 -28.29 9.86
C GLU A 220 33.77 -27.55 8.52
N ASP A 221 34.88 -26.80 8.40
CA ASP A 221 35.48 -26.34 7.16
C ASP A 221 35.88 -27.54 6.29
N GLU A 222 35.56 -27.52 4.99
CA GLU A 222 36.36 -28.27 4.00
C GLU A 222 36.59 -27.42 2.73
N ASP A 223 37.84 -26.95 2.69
CA ASP A 223 38.64 -26.53 1.54
C ASP A 223 38.76 -27.67 0.52
N ASP A 224 38.47 -27.40 -0.75
CA ASP A 224 39.08 -28.14 -1.86
C ASP A 224 39.08 -27.30 -3.14
N GLY A 225 40.28 -26.89 -3.53
CA GLY A 225 40.53 -26.12 -4.75
C GLY A 225 40.58 -26.96 -6.02
N ALA A 226 40.36 -26.32 -7.16
CA ALA A 226 41.06 -26.61 -8.42
C ALA A 226 40.72 -25.56 -9.50
N ALA A 227 41.76 -24.85 -9.96
CA ALA A 227 41.76 -24.20 -11.26
C ALA A 227 41.73 -25.25 -12.39
N PRO A 228 41.33 -24.86 -13.62
CA PRO A 228 42.37 -24.70 -14.64
C PRO A 228 42.18 -23.53 -15.61
N GLU A 229 43.30 -23.15 -16.21
CA GLU A 229 43.46 -22.11 -17.24
C GLU A 229 42.94 -22.49 -18.63
N ALA A 230 42.69 -21.41 -19.40
CA ALA A 230 42.91 -21.22 -20.84
C ALA A 230 42.20 -22.13 -21.85
N THR A 231 41.32 -21.52 -22.67
CA THR A 231 41.48 -21.57 -24.13
C THR A 231 41.00 -20.28 -24.78
N THR A 232 41.88 -19.66 -25.56
CA THR A 232 41.61 -18.58 -26.51
C THR A 232 40.99 -19.18 -27.76
N GLY A 233 39.78 -18.73 -28.13
CA GLY A 233 39.13 -19.06 -29.39
C GLY A 233 39.15 -17.86 -30.33
N GLU A 234 39.92 -17.97 -31.41
CA GLU A 234 39.83 -17.13 -32.60
C GLU A 234 38.53 -17.44 -33.35
N ASN A 235 37.75 -16.44 -33.77
CA ASN A 235 37.12 -16.48 -35.08
C ASN A 235 36.74 -15.10 -35.61
N ALA A 236 36.82 -14.98 -36.94
CA ALA A 236 36.94 -13.78 -37.74
C ALA A 236 35.62 -13.14 -38.19
N GLY A 237 35.67 -11.81 -38.38
CA GLY A 237 35.29 -11.11 -39.62
C GLY A 237 33.81 -10.94 -39.99
N SER A 238 33.36 -9.68 -40.03
CA SER A 238 32.73 -9.10 -41.24
C SER A 238 32.57 -7.58 -41.13
N ASP A 239 32.97 -6.89 -42.20
CA ASP A 239 32.98 -5.44 -42.44
C ASP A 239 31.60 -4.76 -42.37
N SER A 240 31.57 -3.48 -41.99
CA SER A 240 30.99 -2.39 -42.82
C SER A 240 31.27 -0.99 -42.26
N GLU A 241 31.37 -0.05 -43.18
CA GLU A 241 32.02 1.26 -43.11
C GLU A 241 31.21 2.38 -42.44
N GLY A 242 31.89 3.46 -42.01
CA GLY A 242 31.25 4.77 -41.82
C GLY A 242 31.96 5.79 -40.91
N GLU A 243 33.09 6.35 -41.37
CA GLU A 243 33.50 7.79 -41.32
C GLU A 243 33.57 8.59 -39.96
N PRO A 244 34.32 9.73 -39.89
CA PRO A 244 35.43 9.85 -38.92
C PRO A 244 35.39 11.03 -37.89
N GLU A 245 36.43 10.99 -37.03
CA GLU A 245 37.10 12.03 -36.20
C GLU A 245 36.46 12.58 -34.91
N PRO A 246 37.23 12.55 -33.80
CA PRO A 246 37.16 13.60 -32.79
C PRO A 246 38.47 14.40 -32.64
N GLU A 247 38.27 15.69 -32.38
CA GLU A 247 39.21 16.80 -32.45
C GLU A 247 40.36 16.81 -31.41
N ALA A 248 41.34 17.64 -31.77
CA ALA A 248 42.65 17.86 -31.19
C ALA A 248 42.74 18.10 -29.67
N ARG A 249 43.76 17.43 -29.12
CA ARG A 249 44.34 17.51 -27.77
C ARG A 249 44.88 18.92 -27.44
N GLY A 250 44.36 19.53 -26.37
CA GLY A 250 44.77 20.84 -25.86
C GLY A 250 46.22 20.89 -25.33
N LYS A 251 46.93 21.98 -25.68
CA LYS A 251 48.30 22.30 -25.24
C LYS A 251 48.32 22.78 -23.77
N LYS A 252 49.17 22.16 -22.95
CA LYS A 252 49.50 22.61 -21.58
C LYS A 252 50.29 23.92 -21.62
N ARG A 253 49.82 24.95 -20.90
CA ARG A 253 50.55 26.21 -20.66
C ARG A 253 51.46 26.03 -19.45
N LYS A 254 52.71 26.48 -19.58
CA LYS A 254 53.74 26.48 -18.54
C LYS A 254 53.61 27.79 -17.77
N LEU A 255 53.36 27.70 -16.45
CA LEU A 255 53.35 28.85 -15.55
C LEU A 255 54.81 29.17 -15.18
N GLU A 256 55.27 30.38 -15.47
CA GLU A 256 56.56 30.90 -15.01
C GLU A 256 56.47 31.26 -13.53
N GLY A 257 57.38 30.70 -12.73
CA GLY A 257 57.62 31.12 -11.35
C GLY A 257 58.56 32.31 -11.33
N ASN A 258 58.12 33.40 -10.71
CA ASN A 258 58.91 34.58 -10.43
C ASN A 258 58.96 34.73 -8.90
N GLU A 259 60.03 34.24 -8.28
CA GLU A 259 60.34 34.51 -6.87
C GLU A 259 61.47 35.54 -6.83
N ASN A 260 61.11 36.75 -6.39
CA ASN A 260 62.04 37.68 -5.76
C ASN A 260 62.30 37.17 -4.34
N ASP A 261 63.55 37.12 -3.88
CA ASP A 261 64.01 37.90 -2.72
C ASP A 261 65.46 37.59 -2.33
N VAL A 262 66.19 38.69 -2.08
CA VAL A 262 67.46 38.91 -1.33
C VAL A 262 68.78 38.38 -1.90
#